data_AF-A0A4P8EM46-F1
#
_entry.id   AF-A0A4P8EM46-F1
#
_cell.length_a   1.000
_cell.length_b   1.000
_cell.length_c   1.000
_cell.angle_alpha   90.00
_cell.angle_beta   90.00
_cell.angle_gamma   90.00
#
_symmetry.space_group_name_H-M   'P 1'
#
loop_
_entity.id
_entity.type
_entity.pdbx_description
1 polymer ?
#
loop_
_entity_poly.entity_id
_entity_poly.type
_entity_poly.pdbx_seq_one_letter_code
_entity_poly.pdbx_strand_id
1 'polypeptide(L)'
;MAKVSVNLEDDLDGDDSARKIKEMAAPFPSVSRAKSLALKDAPRVQFSFTNVPKPIKEAFAAEAKKRRLTQKELLYECLRAGGLDIPANAEIDGRRR
;
A
#
# COMPACT_ATOMS: atom_id res chain seq x y z
N MET A 1 53.14 26.90 15.68
CA MET A 1 51.74 26.49 15.54
C MET A 1 51.50 26.17 14.08
N ALA A 2 51.44 24.88 13.72
CA ALA A 2 51.22 24.47 12.34
C ALA A 2 49.77 24.82 11.96
N LYS A 3 49.59 25.68 10.96
CA LYS A 3 48.26 25.99 10.43
C LYS A 3 47.74 24.74 9.74
N VAL A 4 46.77 24.08 10.37
CA VAL A 4 45.98 23.02 9.75
C VAL A 4 45.05 23.69 8.74
N SER A 5 45.37 23.57 7.45
CA SER A 5 44.48 23.97 6.37
C SER A 5 43.47 22.84 6.14
N VAL A 6 42.22 23.06 6.54
CA VAL A 6 41.11 22.18 6.19
C VAL A 6 40.48 22.75 4.93
N ASN A 7 40.53 21.99 3.83
CA ASN A 7 39.76 22.32 2.64
C ASN A 7 38.29 21.98 2.91
N LEU A 8 37.46 23.03 3.04
CA LEU A 8 36.01 22.98 3.20
C LEU A 8 35.29 23.21 1.85
N GLU A 9 35.95 22.91 0.74
CA GLU A 9 35.31 22.94 -0.58
C GLU A 9 34.57 21.62 -0.76
N ASP A 10 33.32 21.60 -0.28
CA ASP A 10 32.34 20.59 -0.66
C ASP A 10 31.96 20.86 -2.13
N ASP A 11 32.77 20.34 -3.06
CA ASP A 11 32.44 20.24 -4.48
C ASP A 11 31.31 19.20 -4.66
N LEU A 12 30.10 19.58 -4.24
CA LEU A 12 28.87 18.82 -4.41
C LEU A 12 28.28 18.97 -5.82
N ASP A 13 29.02 19.56 -6.77
CA ASP A 13 28.60 19.79 -8.15
C ASP A 13 28.97 18.63 -9.10
N GLY A 14 28.91 17.40 -8.59
CA GLY A 14 29.17 16.19 -9.36
C GLY A 14 27.90 15.40 -9.63
N ASP A 15 27.54 15.26 -10.92
CA ASP A 15 26.54 14.30 -11.45
C ASP A 15 26.75 12.86 -10.91
N ASP A 16 27.96 12.56 -10.43
CA ASP A 16 28.36 11.31 -9.77
C ASP A 16 27.66 11.07 -8.42
N SER A 17 27.46 12.11 -7.61
CA SER A 17 26.73 12.02 -6.33
C SER A 17 25.25 11.67 -6.56
N ALA A 18 24.62 12.32 -7.55
CA ALA A 18 23.24 12.04 -7.95
C ALA A 18 23.08 10.62 -8.51
N ARG A 19 24.05 10.12 -9.29
CA ARG A 19 24.08 8.73 -9.78
C ARG A 19 24.17 7.73 -8.63
N LYS A 20 25.05 7.97 -7.67
CA LYS A 20 25.24 7.09 -6.51
C LYS A 20 23.99 7.02 -5.62
N ILE A 21 23.34 8.16 -5.39
CA ILE A 21 22.05 8.22 -4.67
C ILE A 21 20.97 7.46 -5.45
N LYS A 22 20.92 7.61 -6.78
CA LYS A 22 19.97 6.91 -7.65
C LYS A 22 20.18 5.40 -7.65
N GLU A 23 21.43 4.93 -7.65
CA GLU A 23 21.78 3.51 -7.54
C GLU A 23 21.39 2.94 -6.18
N MET A 24 21.66 3.66 -5.09
CA MET A 24 21.27 3.25 -3.73
C MET A 24 19.75 3.24 -3.53
N ALA A 25 19.03 4.16 -4.18
CA ALA A 25 17.57 4.26 -4.09
C ALA A 25 16.83 3.36 -5.09
N ALA A 26 17.50 2.80 -6.10
CA ALA A 26 16.90 1.94 -7.12
C ALA A 26 16.07 0.75 -6.60
N PRO A 27 16.44 0.05 -5.50
CA PRO A 27 15.63 -1.05 -4.98
C PRO A 27 14.38 -0.57 -4.21
N PHE A 28 14.30 0.71 -3.86
CA PHE A 28 13.19 1.25 -3.07
C PHE A 28 12.13 1.90 -3.97
N PRO A 29 10.83 1.72 -3.67
CA PRO A 29 9.78 2.38 -4.43
C PRO A 29 9.84 3.90 -4.25
N SER A 30 9.45 4.64 -5.30
CA SER A 30 9.28 6.09 -5.21
C SER A 30 8.27 6.45 -4.11
N VAL A 31 8.37 7.66 -3.55
CA VAL A 31 7.47 8.13 -2.47
C VAL A 31 5.98 7.99 -2.83
N SER A 32 5.64 8.23 -4.10
CA SER A 32 4.28 8.04 -4.63
C SER A 32 3.82 6.59 -4.71
N ARG A 33 4.73 5.64 -4.96
CA ARG A 33 4.45 4.20 -5.05
C ARG A 33 4.63 3.47 -3.73
N ALA A 34 5.36 4.04 -2.77
CA ALA A 34 5.66 3.41 -1.49
C ALA A 34 4.38 3.02 -0.74
N LYS A 35 3.36 3.90 -0.72
CA LYS A 35 2.08 3.62 -0.04
C LYS A 35 1.32 2.44 -0.67
N SER A 36 1.20 2.41 -2.00
CA SER A 36 0.47 1.35 -2.69
C SER A 36 1.23 0.01 -2.65
N LEU A 37 2.56 0.04 -2.73
CA LEU A 37 3.38 -1.17 -2.58
C LEU A 37 3.28 -1.74 -1.17
N ALA A 38 3.37 -0.89 -0.14
CA ALA A 38 3.23 -1.32 1.25
C ALA A 38 1.87 -1.98 1.52
N LEU A 39 0.78 -1.44 0.97
CA LEU A 39 -0.55 -2.05 1.06
C LEU A 39 -0.65 -3.40 0.33
N LYS A 40 0.03 -3.55 -0.80
CA LYS A 40 0.04 -4.80 -1.58
C LYS A 40 0.88 -5.91 -0.93
N ASP A 41 1.97 -5.54 -0.25
CA ASP A 41 2.91 -6.46 0.39
C ASP A 41 2.63 -6.70 1.88
N ALA A 42 1.69 -5.95 2.47
CA ALA A 42 1.27 -6.15 3.85
C ALA A 42 0.77 -7.60 4.11
N PRO A 43 1.08 -8.19 5.28
CA PRO A 43 0.61 -9.51 5.65
C PRO A 43 -0.93 -9.54 5.69
N ARG A 44 -1.52 -10.41 4.88
CA ARG A 44 -2.98 -10.52 4.76
C ARG A 44 -3.54 -11.48 5.78
N VAL A 45 -4.47 -11.00 6.60
CA VAL A 45 -5.30 -11.86 7.44
C VAL A 45 -6.52 -12.30 6.63
N GLN A 46 -6.78 -13.61 6.57
CA GLN A 46 -7.99 -14.12 5.93
C GLN A 46 -9.21 -13.76 6.78
N PHE A 47 -10.02 -12.83 6.28
CA PHE A 47 -11.33 -12.58 6.87
C PHE A 47 -12.28 -13.69 6.41
N SER A 48 -12.79 -14.47 7.35
CA SER A 48 -13.71 -15.57 7.07
C SER A 48 -15.06 -15.32 7.72
N PHE A 49 -16.14 -15.65 7.01
CA PHE A 49 -17.48 -15.58 7.56
C PHE A 49 -17.80 -16.79 8.44
N THR A 50 -16.86 -17.70 8.75
CA THR A 50 -17.14 -18.98 9.41
C THR A 50 -17.96 -18.83 10.69
N ASN A 51 -17.58 -17.88 11.55
CA ASN A 51 -18.24 -17.63 12.84
C ASN A 51 -19.48 -16.71 12.77
N VAL A 52 -19.89 -16.27 11.58
CA VAL A 52 -21.08 -15.43 11.41
C VAL A 52 -22.34 -16.31 11.43
N PRO A 53 -23.41 -15.93 12.17
CA PRO A 53 -24.68 -16.65 12.17
C PRO A 53 -25.25 -16.85 10.75
N LYS A 54 -25.87 -18.01 10.51
CA LYS A 54 -26.48 -18.37 9.21
C LYS A 54 -27.42 -17.28 8.65
N PRO A 55 -28.34 -16.68 9.44
CA PRO A 55 -29.26 -15.69 8.91
C PRO A 55 -28.55 -14.46 8.34
N ILE A 56 -27.48 -14.03 8.98
CA ILE A 56 -26.70 -12.87 8.55
C ILE A 56 -25.92 -13.21 7.26
N LYS A 57 -25.34 -14.41 7.16
CA LYS A 57 -24.66 -14.87 5.95
C LYS A 57 -25.60 -14.88 4.75
N GLU A 58 -26.82 -15.39 4.93
CA GLU A 58 -27.82 -15.49 3.87
C GLU A 58 -28.29 -14.11 3.40
N ALA A 59 -28.58 -13.21 4.35
CA ALA A 59 -28.94 -11.82 4.04
C ALA A 59 -27.81 -11.11 3.27
N PHE A 60 -26.57 -11.28 3.71
CA PHE A 60 -25.40 -10.68 3.07
C PHE A 60 -25.15 -11.24 1.67
N ALA A 61 -25.34 -12.55 1.48
CA ALA A 61 -25.25 -13.20 0.18
C ALA A 61 -26.34 -12.72 -0.79
N ALA A 62 -27.57 -12.54 -0.30
CA ALA A 62 -28.69 -12.04 -1.09
C ALA A 62 -28.45 -10.59 -1.53
N GLU A 63 -27.94 -9.74 -0.65
CA GLU A 63 -27.61 -8.35 -0.96
C GLU A 63 -26.46 -8.25 -1.97
N ALA A 64 -25.39 -9.03 -1.79
CA ALA A 64 -24.27 -9.08 -2.72
C ALA A 64 -24.74 -9.51 -4.12
N LYS A 65 -25.61 -10.53 -4.19
CA LYS A 65 -26.20 -11.01 -5.45
C LYS A 65 -27.07 -9.94 -6.12
N LYS A 66 -27.86 -9.20 -5.35
CA LYS A 66 -28.72 -8.10 -5.86
C LYS A 66 -27.88 -7.00 -6.51
N ARG A 67 -26.72 -6.68 -5.92
CA ARG A 67 -25.79 -5.66 -6.42
C ARG A 67 -24.80 -6.19 -7.48
N ARG A 68 -24.83 -7.50 -7.78
CA ARG A 68 -23.87 -8.19 -8.67
C ARG A 68 -22.41 -8.05 -8.22
N LEU A 69 -22.21 -8.01 -6.91
CA LEU A 69 -20.90 -7.90 -6.27
C LEU A 69 -20.54 -9.23 -5.58
N THR A 70 -19.25 -9.44 -5.34
CA THR A 70 -18.82 -10.50 -4.42
C THR A 70 -19.13 -10.11 -2.97
N GLN A 71 -19.30 -11.09 -2.09
CA GLN A 71 -19.52 -10.81 -0.65
C GLN A 71 -18.36 -10.00 -0.05
N LYS A 72 -17.14 -10.20 -0.54
CA LYS A 72 -15.96 -9.45 -0.10
C LYS A 72 -16.02 -7.98 -0.53
N GLU A 73 -16.47 -7.71 -1.75
CA GLU A 73 -16.69 -6.34 -2.24
C GLU A 73 -17.76 -5.61 -1.45
N LEU A 74 -18.88 -6.29 -1.21
CA LEU A 74 -19.95 -5.73 -0.37
C LEU A 74 -19.45 -5.41 1.04
N LEU A 75 -18.62 -6.29 1.62
CA LEU A 75 -18.01 -6.03 2.93
C LEU A 75 -17.14 -4.77 2.91
N TYR A 76 -16.30 -4.58 1.89
CA TYR A 76 -15.50 -3.37 1.78
C TYR A 76 -16.35 -2.12 1.56
N GLU A 77 -17.45 -2.19 0.81
CA GLU A 77 -18.41 -1.08 0.71
C GLU A 77 -19.03 -0.74 2.06
N CYS A 78 -19.49 -1.73 2.82
CA CYS A 78 -20.04 -1.51 4.16
C CYS A 78 -19.01 -0.89 5.11
N LEU A 79 -17.76 -1.34 5.06
CA LEU A 79 -16.69 -0.80 5.90
C LEU A 79 -16.32 0.64 5.50
N ARG A 80 -16.31 0.96 4.19
CA ARG A 80 -16.14 2.35 3.70
C ARG A 80 -17.28 3.25 4.15
N ALA A 81 -18.52 2.77 4.04
CA ALA A 81 -19.69 3.50 4.54
C ALA A 81 -19.64 3.71 6.06
N GLY A 82 -19.00 2.79 6.78
CA GLY A 82 -18.69 2.91 8.21
C GLY A 82 -17.55 3.88 8.55
N GLY A 83 -16.95 4.57 7.56
CA GLY A 83 -15.92 5.57 7.75
C GLY A 83 -14.48 5.04 7.72
N LEU A 84 -14.26 3.76 7.37
CA LEU A 84 -12.91 3.24 7.18
C LEU A 84 -12.37 3.65 5.81
N ASP A 85 -11.17 4.23 5.80
CA ASP A 85 -10.45 4.58 4.57
C ASP A 85 -9.82 3.33 3.95
N ILE A 86 -10.65 2.58 3.20
CA ILE A 86 -10.25 1.38 2.47
C ILE A 86 -10.11 1.75 0.99
N PRO A 87 -8.91 1.63 0.41
CA PRO A 87 -8.68 1.91 -1.01
C PRO A 87 -9.57 1.10 -1.96
N ALA A 88 -9.63 1.50 -3.22
CA ALA A 88 -10.39 0.76 -4.23
C ALA A 88 -9.85 -0.67 -4.40
N ASN A 89 -10.71 -1.61 -4.77
CA ASN A 89 -10.29 -3.01 -4.97
C ASN A 89 -9.16 -3.15 -5.99
N ALA A 90 -9.13 -2.30 -7.02
CA ALA A 90 -8.08 -2.27 -8.03
C ALA A 90 -6.69 -1.96 -7.44
N GLU A 91 -6.62 -1.25 -6.32
CA GLU A 91 -5.36 -0.84 -5.67
C GLU A 91 -4.89 -1.87 -4.64
N ILE A 92 -5.83 -2.59 -4.02
CA ILE A 92 -5.56 -3.58 -2.97
C ILE A 92 -5.28 -4.98 -3.56
N ASP A 93 -5.72 -5.25 -4.79
CA ASP A 93 -5.53 -6.54 -5.45
C ASP A 93 -4.04 -6.85 -5.69
N GLY A 94 -3.45 -7.60 -4.76
CA GLY A 94 -2.04 -8.00 -4.84
C GLY A 94 -1.70 -9.02 -5.91
N ARG A 95 -2.67 -9.46 -6.74
CA ARG A 95 -2.39 -10.21 -7.97
C ARG A 95 -1.88 -9.30 -9.08
N ARG A 96 -2.20 -7.99 -9.02
CA ARG A 96 -1.72 -6.96 -9.95
C ARG A 96 -0.49 -6.29 -9.35
N ARG A 97 0.65 -6.99 -9.38
CA ARG A 97 1.96 -6.43 -8.99
C ARG A 97 2.51 -5.57 -10.13
#